data_AF-A0A3M9MFA5-F1
#
_entry.id   AF-A0A3M9MFA5-F1
#
_cell.length_a   1.000
_cell.length_b   1.000
_cell.length_c   1.000
_cell.angle_alpha   90.00
_cell.angle_beta   90.00
_cell.angle_gamma   90.00
#
_symmetry.space_group_name_H-M   'P 1'
#
loop_
_entity.id
_entity.type
_entity.pdbx_description
1 polymer ?
#
loop_
_entity_poly.entity_id
_entity_poly.type
_entity_poly.pdbx_seq_one_letter_code
_entity_poly.pdbx_strand_id
1 'polypeptide(L)'
;MALGVAEVERALLALSPDERAAVIHAGLLSLHDGPTEVSPTDADAAWYAEVDRRLNEVLGGRVKLGSFESTRARFAAKYPASGQ
;
A
#
# COMPACT_ATOMS: atom_id res chain seq x y z
N MET A 1 5.62 20.93 28.21
CA MET A 1 6.64 19.91 28.55
C MET A 1 6.50 18.79 27.54
N ALA A 2 7.58 18.35 26.91
CA ALA A 2 7.52 17.18 26.04
C ALA A 2 7.48 15.92 26.92
N LEU A 3 6.57 14.99 26.62
CA LEU A 3 6.55 13.68 27.27
C LEU A 3 7.83 12.92 26.89
N GLY A 4 8.42 12.22 27.84
CA GLY A 4 9.54 11.32 27.56
C GLY A 4 9.09 10.09 26.78
N VAL A 5 9.95 9.51 25.95
CA VAL A 5 9.62 8.29 25.16
C VAL A 5 9.12 7.16 26.06
N ALA A 6 9.78 6.93 27.20
CA ALA A 6 9.38 5.91 28.17
C ALA A 6 8.01 6.18 28.83
N GLU A 7 7.58 7.44 28.89
CA GLU A 7 6.25 7.81 29.38
C GLU A 7 5.17 7.52 28.33
N VAL A 8 5.45 7.85 27.07
CA VAL A 8 4.57 7.53 25.93
C VAL A 8 4.41 6.01 25.76
N GLU A 9 5.49 5.25 25.88
CA GLU A 9 5.46 3.79 25.79
C GLU A 9 4.59 3.17 26.88
N ARG A 10 4.75 3.61 28.13
CA ARG A 10 3.90 3.14 29.24
C ARG A 10 2.44 3.49 29.03
N ALA A 11 2.14 4.68 28.52
CA ALA A 11 0.79 5.09 28.20
C ALA A 11 0.17 4.24 27.08
N LEU A 12 0.92 3.95 26.01
CA LEU A 12 0.50 3.08 24.91
C LEU A 12 0.19 1.65 25.37
N LEU A 13 1.03 1.09 26.25
CA LEU A 13 0.85 -0.27 26.77
C LEU A 13 -0.32 -0.39 27.76
N ALA A 14 -0.75 0.72 28.37
CA ALA A 14 -1.93 0.75 29.25
C ALA A 14 -3.27 0.74 28.50
N LEU A 15 -3.27 1.02 27.19
CA LEU A 15 -4.47 1.00 26.36
C LEU A 15 -4.97 -0.42 26.07
N SER A 16 -6.26 -0.55 25.76
CA SER A 16 -6.78 -1.78 25.15
C SER A 16 -6.12 -2.05 23.78
N PRO A 17 -6.16 -3.29 23.27
CA PRO A 17 -5.59 -3.61 21.96
C PRO A 17 -6.08 -2.71 20.82
N ASP A 18 -7.37 -2.40 20.78
CA ASP A 18 -7.97 -1.60 19.70
C ASP A 18 -7.56 -0.12 19.79
N GLU A 19 -7.57 0.46 20.99
CA GLU A 19 -7.11 1.83 21.22
C GLU A 19 -5.62 1.98 20.92
N ARG A 20 -4.80 1.00 21.33
CA ARG A 20 -3.38 0.98 21.00
C ARG A 20 -3.15 0.91 19.49
N ALA A 21 -3.91 0.08 18.77
CA ALA A 21 -3.82 0.00 17.32
C ALA A 21 -4.19 1.34 16.65
N ALA A 22 -5.23 2.02 17.14
CA ALA A 22 -5.64 3.33 16.63
C ALA A 22 -4.54 4.40 16.83
N VAL A 23 -3.90 4.44 18.00
CA VAL A 23 -2.81 5.40 18.28
C VAL A 23 -1.57 5.09 17.45
N ILE A 24 -1.19 3.81 17.31
CA ILE A 24 -0.06 3.40 16.44
C ILE A 24 -0.34 3.81 14.99
N HIS A 25 -1.54 3.54 14.47
CA HIS A 25 -1.92 3.92 13.12
C HIS A 25 -1.82 5.44 12.90
N ALA A 26 -2.38 6.24 13.81
CA ALA A 26 -2.28 7.70 13.75
C ALA A 26 -0.82 8.19 13.83
N GLY A 27 0.00 7.56 14.67
CA GLY A 27 1.43 7.86 14.77
C GLY A 27 2.21 7.49 13.50
N LEU A 28 1.86 6.39 12.82
CA LEU A 28 2.46 6.05 11.52
C LEU A 28 2.04 7.05 10.44
N LEU A 29 0.80 7.53 10.44
CA LEU A 29 0.34 8.55 9.51
C LEU A 29 1.02 9.90 9.75
N SER A 30 1.32 10.28 11.00
CA SER A 30 2.03 11.53 11.26
C SER A 30 3.50 11.51 10.80
N LEU A 31 4.08 10.32 10.62
CA LEU A 31 5.38 10.17 9.94
C LEU A 31 5.28 10.37 8.42
N HIS A 32 4.06 10.35 7.88
CA HIS A 32 3.77 10.52 6.45
C HIS A 32 3.60 12.00 6.05
N ASP A 33 3.63 12.96 6.98
CA ASP A 33 3.54 14.40 6.71
C ASP A 33 4.87 15.03 6.23
N GLY A 34 5.92 14.24 6.04
CA GLY A 34 7.06 14.65 5.20
C GLY A 34 6.66 14.56 3.73
N PRO A 35 7.09 15.49 2.84
CA PRO A 35 6.83 15.33 1.42
C PRO A 35 7.28 13.93 1.03
N THR A 36 6.37 13.13 0.48
CA THR A 36 6.74 11.94 -0.28
C THR A 36 7.89 12.40 -1.18
N GLU A 37 9.11 11.92 -0.96
CA GLU A 37 10.32 12.35 -1.70
C GLU A 37 10.26 12.00 -3.20
N VAL A 38 9.09 11.60 -3.68
CA VAL A 38 8.75 11.46 -5.07
C VAL A 38 7.88 12.66 -5.42
N SER A 39 8.47 13.62 -6.11
CA SER A 39 7.71 14.66 -6.78
C SER A 39 6.55 14.01 -7.55
N PRO A 40 5.33 14.61 -7.57
CA PRO A 40 4.26 14.14 -8.44
C PRO A 40 4.73 13.92 -9.88
N THR A 41 5.66 14.75 -10.36
CA THR A 41 6.28 14.60 -11.68
C THR A 41 7.12 13.33 -11.81
N ASP A 42 7.85 12.94 -10.76
CA ASP A 42 8.67 11.71 -10.76
C ASP A 42 7.77 10.48 -10.68
N ALA A 43 6.66 10.56 -9.93
CA ALA A 43 5.65 9.50 -9.89
C ALA A 43 4.98 9.32 -11.25
N ASP A 44 4.59 10.42 -11.91
CA ASP A 44 4.01 10.39 -13.25
C ASP A 44 5.00 9.80 -14.27
N ALA A 45 6.27 10.23 -14.24
CA ALA A 45 7.31 9.71 -15.13
C ALA A 45 7.52 8.20 -14.94
N ALA A 46 7.55 7.72 -13.69
CA ALA A 46 7.67 6.29 -13.39
C ALA A 46 6.45 5.49 -13.90
N TRP A 47 5.24 6.04 -13.74
CA TRP A 47 4.03 5.42 -14.26
C TRP A 47 4.01 5.36 -15.79
N TYR A 48 4.41 6.43 -16.47
CA TYR A 48 4.53 6.44 -17.92
C TYR A 48 5.54 5.41 -18.43
N ALA A 49 6.71 5.31 -17.80
CA ALA A 49 7.72 4.31 -18.15
C ALA A 49 7.19 2.88 -17.98
N GLU A 50 6.44 2.61 -16.91
CA GLU A 50 5.85 1.29 -16.68
C GLU A 50 4.75 0.94 -17.70
N VAL A 51 3.88 1.89 -18.03
CA VAL A 51 2.83 1.70 -19.05
C VAL A 51 3.47 1.42 -20.41
N ASP A 52 4.48 2.20 -20.81
CA ASP A 52 5.18 2.01 -22.08
C ASP A 52 5.90 0.65 -22.12
N ARG A 53 6.59 0.26 -21.04
CA ARG A 53 7.21 -1.07 -20.92
C ARG A 53 6.19 -2.20 -21.13
N ARG A 54 5.04 -2.14 -20.45
CA ARG A 54 3.98 -3.17 -20.57
C ARG A 54 3.36 -3.19 -21.96
N LEU A 55 3.11 -2.03 -22.56
CA LEU A 55 2.59 -1.94 -23.92
C LEU A 55 3.55 -2.60 -24.90
N ASN A 56 4.84 -2.30 -24.80
CA ASN A 56 5.89 -2.91 -25.63
C ASN A 56 6.05 -4.42 -25.39
N GLU A 57 5.74 -4.92 -24.20
CA GLU A 57 5.70 -6.36 -23.92
C GLU A 57 4.52 -7.04 -24.62
N VAL A 58 3.34 -6.40 -24.61
CA VAL A 58 2.14 -6.90 -25.30
C VAL A 58 2.32 -6.86 -26.81
N LEU A 59 2.71 -5.71 -27.38
CA LEU A 59 2.92 -5.56 -28.82
C LEU A 59 4.05 -6.45 -29.33
N GLY A 60 5.09 -6.66 -28.54
CA GLY A 60 6.19 -7.56 -28.85
C GLY A 60 5.90 -9.04 -28.63
N GLY A 61 4.69 -9.41 -28.18
CA GLY A 61 4.32 -10.81 -27.91
C GLY A 61 5.14 -11.46 -26.78
N ARG A 62 5.77 -10.65 -25.92
CA ARG A 62 6.63 -11.10 -24.81
C ARG A 62 5.84 -11.55 -23.58
N VAL A 63 4.52 -11.41 -23.62
CA VAL A 63 3.60 -11.83 -22.56
C VAL A 63 2.50 -12.71 -23.13
N LYS A 64 2.04 -13.68 -22.31
CA LYS A 64 0.87 -14.49 -22.62
C LYS A 64 -0.39 -13.77 -22.16
N LEU A 65 -1.21 -13.34 -23.11
CA LEU A 65 -2.53 -12.79 -22.82
C LEU A 65 -3.50 -13.91 -22.43
N GLY A 66 -4.37 -13.63 -21.47
CA GLY A 66 -5.46 -14.51 -21.05
C GLY A 66 -6.81 -13.90 -21.38
N SER A 67 -7.87 -14.73 -21.38
CA SER A 67 -9.23 -14.20 -21.40
C SER A 67 -9.56 -13.53 -20.07
N PHE A 68 -10.48 -12.56 -20.10
CA PHE A 68 -10.98 -11.93 -18.89
C PHE A 68 -11.52 -12.97 -17.90
N GLU A 69 -12.35 -13.91 -18.36
CA GLU A 69 -12.93 -14.95 -17.51
C GLU A 69 -11.87 -15.83 -16.82
N SER A 70 -10.81 -16.23 -17.54
CA SER A 70 -9.73 -17.02 -16.94
C SER A 70 -8.96 -16.24 -15.87
N THR A 71 -8.76 -14.94 -16.11
CA THR A 71 -8.07 -14.04 -15.17
C THR A 71 -8.93 -13.79 -13.93
N ARG A 72 -10.23 -13.53 -14.12
CA ARG A 72 -11.22 -13.34 -13.06
C ARG A 72 -11.35 -14.57 -12.17
N ALA A 73 -11.47 -15.77 -12.77
CA ALA A 73 -11.57 -17.02 -12.03
C ALA A 73 -10.31 -17.27 -11.17
N ARG A 74 -9.11 -17.04 -11.73
CA ARG A 74 -7.85 -17.13 -10.98
C ARG A 74 -7.78 -16.14 -9.82
N PHE A 75 -8.24 -14.91 -10.03
CA PHE A 75 -8.27 -13.90 -8.98
C PHE A 75 -9.20 -14.32 -7.84
N ALA A 76 -10.43 -14.72 -8.15
CA ALA A 76 -11.41 -15.17 -7.15
C ALA A 76 -10.95 -16.40 -6.37
N ALA A 77 -10.25 -17.34 -7.03
CA ALA A 77 -9.67 -18.50 -6.36
C ALA A 77 -8.53 -18.14 -5.40
N LYS A 78 -7.73 -17.12 -5.75
CA LYS A 78 -6.58 -16.68 -4.94
C LYS A 78 -6.99 -15.76 -3.79
N TYR A 79 -8.01 -14.94 -4.02
CA TYR A 79 -8.56 -13.98 -3.06
C TYR A 79 -10.04 -14.29 -2.88
N PRO A 80 -10.37 -15.39 -2.18
CA PRO A 80 -11.77 -15.69 -1.87
C PRO A 80 -12.36 -14.50 -1.11
N ALA A 81 -13.61 -14.14 -1.43
CA ALA A 81 -14.30 -13.10 -0.68
C ALA A 81 -14.30 -13.49 0.81
N SER A 82 -13.68 -12.66 1.64
CA SER A 82 -13.80 -12.77 3.08
C SER A 82 -15.28 -12.65 3.42
N GLY A 83 -15.88 -13.71 3.96
CA GLY A 83 -17.27 -13.70 4.37
C GLY A 83 -17.51 -12.51 5.30
N GLN A 84 -18.42 -11.62 4.91
CA GLN A 84 -19.06 -10.67 5.81
C GLN A 84 -20.04 -11.42 6.70
#